data_AF-A0AAE2C9R5-F1
#
_entry.id   AF-A0AAE2C9R5-F1
#
_cell.length_a   1.000
_cell.length_b   1.000
_cell.length_c   1.000
_cell.angle_alpha   90.00
_cell.angle_beta   90.00
_cell.angle_gamma   90.00
#
_symmetry.space_group_name_H-M   'P 1'
#
loop_
_entity.id
_entity.type
_entity.pdbx_description
1 polymer ?
#
loop_
_entity_poly.entity_id
_entity_poly.type
_entity_poly.pdbx_seq_one_letter_code
_entity_poly.pdbx_strand_id
1 'polypeptide(L)'
;MAATLSLLSPTSVSSLRRHNATPTRIHLRNSPTKFSVKAFSAPVLTQDDLKKLAADKAVEYVKSGMVLGLGTGSTAAFVVDKIGALLKSGGLTDIVGVPTSKRTQEQAASLGIPLSTLDAHPHLDLAIDGADEVDPNLDLVKGRGGALLREKMVEAASDKFVVVVDDSKLVSGLGGSGLAMPVEVVQFCWNYNLVRLQELFKEEGCDAKLRLDDSGKPYVTDNSNYIVDLYFKTPIKDSGAAGKEIAALEGVVEHGLFLDMATAVIIAGGDGHILPGKLQLTSEMVLAFAHLALCCGELLPREVHYNELSSDSGMESLTMNVVVLTFAGDSH
;
A
#
# COMPACT_ATOMS: atom_id res chain seq x y z
N MET A 1 -51.50 -0.90 -54.00
CA MET A 1 -50.84 0.41 -54.06
C MET A 1 -49.36 0.19 -53.77
N ALA A 2 -48.51 0.57 -54.74
CA ALA A 2 -47.05 0.76 -54.70
C ALA A 2 -46.16 -0.39 -54.15
N ALA A 3 -45.06 -0.81 -54.77
CA ALA A 3 -44.44 -0.53 -56.07
C ALA A 3 -43.29 -1.57 -56.25
N THR A 4 -43.07 -2.02 -57.50
CA THR A 4 -41.77 -2.27 -58.18
C THR A 4 -40.60 -2.92 -57.41
N LEU A 5 -39.87 -3.93 -57.89
CA LEU A 5 -39.37 -4.17 -59.24
C LEU A 5 -39.20 -5.67 -59.51
N SER A 6 -39.37 -6.00 -60.78
CA SER A 6 -39.21 -7.32 -61.37
C SER A 6 -37.94 -7.38 -62.23
N LEU A 7 -37.31 -8.57 -62.26
CA LEU A 7 -36.73 -9.22 -63.48
C LEU A 7 -35.38 -8.62 -64.00
N LEU A 8 -34.35 -9.38 -64.41
CA LEU A 8 -34.27 -10.73 -64.99
C LEU A 8 -32.90 -11.39 -64.70
N SER A 9 -32.92 -12.70 -64.44
CA SER A 9 -31.96 -13.69 -64.97
C SER A 9 -32.39 -14.10 -66.39
N PRO A 10 -31.56 -14.73 -67.28
CA PRO A 10 -31.41 -16.20 -67.16
C PRO A 10 -30.18 -16.87 -67.84
N THR A 11 -29.82 -18.03 -67.28
CA THR A 11 -29.51 -19.35 -67.88
C THR A 11 -28.84 -19.47 -69.27
N SER A 12 -27.87 -20.39 -69.38
CA SER A 12 -28.03 -21.64 -70.17
C SER A 12 -26.80 -22.58 -70.11
N VAL A 13 -27.03 -23.78 -69.55
CA VAL A 13 -26.65 -25.15 -70.01
C VAL A 13 -25.19 -25.38 -70.49
N SER A 14 -24.40 -26.25 -69.85
CA SER A 14 -24.37 -27.71 -70.12
C SER A 14 -23.35 -28.38 -69.17
N SER A 15 -23.75 -29.35 -68.36
CA SER A 15 -23.67 -30.81 -68.63
C SER A 15 -22.26 -31.40 -68.82
N LEU A 16 -21.75 -31.96 -67.71
CA LEU A 16 -21.12 -33.30 -67.55
C LEU A 16 -20.02 -33.76 -68.53
N ARG A 17 -18.83 -34.03 -67.97
CA ARG A 17 -18.15 -35.32 -68.15
C ARG A 17 -17.18 -35.63 -67.01
N ARG A 18 -17.32 -36.84 -66.47
CA ARG A 18 -16.44 -37.47 -65.47
C ARG A 18 -15.08 -37.80 -66.11
N HIS A 19 -14.00 -37.55 -65.39
CA HIS A 19 -12.78 -38.34 -65.51
C HIS A 19 -12.24 -38.70 -64.12
N ASN A 20 -12.17 -40.01 -63.86
CA ASN A 20 -11.43 -40.60 -62.74
C ASN A 20 -9.94 -40.36 -62.95
N ALA A 21 -9.26 -39.82 -61.94
CA ALA A 21 -7.81 -39.88 -61.83
C ALA A 21 -7.42 -40.26 -60.39
N THR A 22 -6.50 -41.21 -60.31
CA THR A 22 -5.93 -41.93 -59.16
C THR A 22 -5.18 -41.01 -58.18
N PRO A 23 -4.96 -41.43 -56.91
CA PRO A 23 -4.55 -40.53 -55.83
C PRO A 23 -3.02 -40.31 -55.85
N THR A 24 -2.60 -39.05 -56.01
CA THR A 24 -1.21 -38.65 -55.83
C THR A 24 -0.93 -38.36 -54.36
N ARG A 25 -0.05 -39.17 -53.77
CA ARG A 25 0.42 -39.07 -52.38
C ARG A 25 1.22 -37.78 -52.17
N ILE A 26 0.61 -36.74 -51.61
CA ILE A 26 1.31 -35.52 -51.21
C ILE A 26 2.04 -35.80 -49.88
N HIS A 27 3.37 -35.77 -49.90
CA HIS A 27 4.19 -35.75 -48.69
C HIS A 27 4.06 -34.37 -48.02
N LEU A 28 3.31 -34.29 -46.90
CA LEU A 28 3.41 -33.16 -45.99
C LEU A 28 4.81 -33.17 -45.36
N ARG A 29 5.65 -32.21 -45.75
CA ARG A 29 6.83 -31.84 -44.97
C ARG A 29 6.34 -31.19 -43.67
N ASN A 30 6.40 -31.95 -42.57
CA ASN A 30 6.34 -31.36 -41.23
C ASN A 30 7.65 -30.61 -40.98
N SER A 31 7.70 -29.32 -41.30
CA SER A 31 8.66 -28.41 -40.69
C SER A 31 8.11 -27.97 -39.33
N PRO A 32 8.80 -28.20 -38.21
CA PRO A 32 8.41 -27.60 -36.95
C PRO A 32 8.69 -26.10 -37.06
N THR A 33 7.66 -25.30 -37.36
CA THR A 33 7.72 -23.86 -37.15
C THR A 33 7.83 -23.65 -35.65
N LYS A 34 9.03 -23.35 -35.17
CA LYS A 34 9.25 -22.86 -33.80
C LYS A 34 8.50 -21.53 -33.66
N PHE A 35 7.27 -21.58 -33.15
CA PHE A 35 6.62 -20.42 -32.58
C PHE A 35 7.40 -20.07 -31.31
N SER A 36 8.33 -19.13 -31.43
CA SER A 36 8.92 -18.47 -30.28
C SER A 36 7.86 -17.51 -29.73
N VAL A 37 7.11 -17.97 -28.73
CA VAL A 37 6.34 -17.06 -27.89
C VAL A 37 7.40 -16.28 -27.10
N LYS A 38 7.64 -15.02 -27.49
CA LYS A 38 8.34 -14.10 -26.60
C LYS A 38 7.46 -13.98 -25.36
N ALA A 39 7.91 -14.55 -24.25
CA ALA A 39 7.37 -14.20 -22.95
C ALA A 39 7.54 -12.68 -22.82
N PHE A 40 6.44 -11.94 -22.92
CA PHE A 40 6.44 -10.56 -22.45
C PHE A 40 6.56 -10.66 -20.95
N SER A 41 7.74 -10.38 -20.41
CA SER A 41 7.89 -10.15 -18.97
C SER A 41 6.92 -9.02 -18.61
N ALA A 42 6.04 -9.25 -17.63
CA ALA A 42 5.19 -8.20 -17.10
C ALA A 42 6.07 -6.96 -16.77
N PRO A 43 5.60 -5.74 -17.05
CA PRO A 43 6.37 -4.54 -16.75
C PRO A 43 6.69 -4.51 -15.26
N VAL A 44 7.97 -4.29 -14.93
CA VAL A 44 8.41 -4.09 -13.55
C VAL A 44 7.74 -2.81 -13.05
N LEU A 45 6.89 -2.93 -12.03
CA LEU A 45 6.20 -1.79 -11.43
C LEU A 45 7.20 -0.93 -10.67
N THR A 46 7.11 0.39 -10.84
CA THR A 46 7.89 1.33 -10.03
C THR A 46 7.27 1.46 -8.63
N GLN A 47 8.02 2.01 -7.67
CA GLN A 47 7.48 2.24 -6.33
C GLN A 47 6.27 3.18 -6.35
N ASP A 48 6.24 4.17 -7.25
CA ASP A 48 5.11 5.07 -7.37
C ASP A 48 3.90 4.39 -8.03
N ASP A 49 4.13 3.42 -8.92
CA ASP A 49 3.04 2.56 -9.41
C ASP A 49 2.44 1.76 -8.26
N LEU A 50 3.27 1.13 -7.41
CA LEU A 50 2.79 0.39 -6.24
C LEU A 50 1.99 1.27 -5.26
N LYS A 51 2.48 2.47 -4.97
CA LYS A 51 1.75 3.45 -4.13
C LYS A 51 0.39 3.80 -4.73
N LYS A 52 0.33 4.01 -6.04
CA LYS A 52 -0.93 4.31 -6.74
C LYS A 52 -1.90 3.13 -6.71
N LEU A 53 -1.43 1.90 -6.86
CA LEU A 53 -2.26 0.69 -6.76
C LEU A 53 -2.82 0.52 -5.34
N ALA A 54 -1.99 0.72 -4.31
CA ALA A 54 -2.45 0.71 -2.91
C ALA A 54 -3.49 1.81 -2.67
N ALA A 55 -3.26 3.02 -3.18
CA ALA A 55 -4.20 4.12 -3.07
C ALA A 55 -5.53 3.85 -3.78
N ASP A 56 -5.50 3.31 -5.01
CA ASP A 56 -6.71 2.93 -5.75
C ASP A 56 -7.53 1.90 -4.96
N LYS A 57 -6.86 0.92 -4.32
CA LYS A 57 -7.54 -0.07 -3.49
C LYS A 57 -8.12 0.52 -2.21
N ALA A 58 -7.41 1.44 -1.57
CA ALA A 58 -7.87 2.09 -0.34
C ALA A 58 -9.11 2.95 -0.56
N VAL A 59 -9.22 3.61 -1.71
CA VAL A 59 -10.38 4.45 -2.03
C VAL A 59 -11.66 3.63 -2.23
N GLU A 60 -11.59 2.32 -2.43
CA GLU A 60 -12.78 1.44 -2.40
C GLU A 60 -13.49 1.43 -1.03
N TYR A 61 -12.81 1.81 0.05
CA TYR A 61 -13.41 1.92 1.39
C TYR A 61 -14.18 3.23 1.57
N VAL A 62 -13.96 4.22 0.69
CA VAL A 62 -14.58 5.54 0.77
C VAL A 62 -15.99 5.49 0.18
N LYS A 63 -16.96 6.02 0.92
CA LYS A 63 -18.36 6.14 0.51
C LYS A 63 -18.81 7.59 0.59
N SER A 64 -19.74 7.99 -0.28
CA SER A 64 -20.36 9.31 -0.19
C SER A 64 -20.94 9.57 1.20
N GLY A 65 -20.85 10.81 1.67
CA GLY A 65 -21.31 11.23 3.00
C GLY A 65 -20.29 11.05 4.12
N MET A 66 -19.13 10.42 3.86
CA MET A 66 -18.11 10.19 4.90
C MET A 66 -17.30 11.45 5.24
N VAL A 67 -16.93 11.54 6.53
CA VAL A 67 -15.85 12.39 7.02
C VAL A 67 -14.56 11.58 7.04
N LEU A 68 -13.54 12.05 6.32
CA LEU A 68 -12.31 11.33 6.06
C LEU A 68 -11.11 11.97 6.73
N GLY A 69 -10.29 11.16 7.40
CA GLY A 69 -8.92 11.52 7.76
C GLY A 69 -8.01 11.41 6.54
N LEU A 70 -7.42 12.52 6.11
CA LEU A 70 -6.53 12.58 4.95
C LEU A 70 -5.07 12.53 5.40
N GLY A 71 -4.42 11.40 5.15
CA GLY A 71 -3.03 11.13 5.51
C GLY A 71 -1.97 12.03 4.88
N THR A 72 -0.71 11.82 5.24
CA THR A 72 0.44 12.61 4.76
C THR A 72 1.52 11.73 4.13
N GLY A 73 2.15 12.25 3.06
CA GLY A 73 3.28 11.60 2.40
C GLY A 73 2.95 11.14 0.98
N SER A 74 3.94 10.52 0.32
CA SER A 74 3.84 10.21 -1.12
C SER A 74 2.73 9.22 -1.46
N THR A 75 2.46 8.23 -0.60
CA THR A 75 1.37 7.26 -0.81
C THR A 75 0.00 7.90 -0.55
N ALA A 76 -0.14 8.62 0.57
CA ALA A 76 -1.39 9.31 0.91
C ALA A 76 -1.76 10.40 -0.12
N ALA A 77 -0.76 11.05 -0.75
CA ALA A 77 -1.01 12.00 -1.81
C ALA A 77 -1.78 11.38 -2.99
N PHE A 78 -1.50 10.12 -3.37
CA PHE A 78 -2.27 9.44 -4.42
C PHE A 78 -3.71 9.15 -3.99
N VAL A 79 -3.94 8.86 -2.71
CA VAL A 79 -5.30 8.68 -2.15
C VAL A 79 -6.08 9.99 -2.25
N VAL A 80 -5.47 11.11 -1.83
CA VAL A 80 -6.08 12.45 -1.89
C VAL A 80 -6.39 12.84 -3.33
N ASP A 81 -5.46 12.64 -4.27
CA ASP A 81 -5.68 12.89 -5.70
C ASP A 81 -6.87 12.08 -6.26
N LYS A 82 -6.96 10.81 -5.87
CA LYS A 82 -8.04 9.93 -6.32
C LYS A 82 -9.40 10.34 -5.76
N ILE A 83 -9.48 10.71 -4.49
CA ILE A 83 -10.70 11.26 -3.88
C ILE A 83 -11.13 12.53 -4.60
N GLY A 84 -10.21 13.47 -4.84
CA GLY A 84 -10.49 14.69 -5.59
C GLY A 84 -11.02 14.43 -7.01
N ALA A 85 -10.43 13.46 -7.71
CA ALA A 85 -10.89 13.06 -9.04
C ALA A 85 -12.30 12.46 -9.02
N LEU A 86 -12.64 11.65 -8.01
CA LEU A 86 -13.97 11.06 -7.85
C LEU A 86 -15.04 12.09 -7.46
N LEU A 87 -14.71 13.06 -6.62
CA LEU A 87 -15.61 14.18 -6.31
C LEU A 87 -15.90 15.00 -7.56
N LYS A 88 -14.86 15.31 -8.35
CA LYS A 88 -15.00 16.07 -9.59
C LYS A 88 -15.84 15.34 -10.65
N SER A 89 -15.72 14.02 -10.73
CA SER A 89 -16.51 13.21 -11.69
C SER A 89 -17.92 12.88 -11.20
N GLY A 90 -18.25 13.18 -9.94
CA GLY A 90 -19.51 12.79 -9.30
C GLY A 90 -19.57 11.34 -8.86
N GLY A 91 -18.44 10.61 -8.87
CA GLY A 91 -18.33 9.25 -8.34
C GLY A 91 -18.37 9.18 -6.81
N LEU A 92 -18.06 10.29 -6.14
CA LEU A 92 -18.29 10.52 -4.71
C LEU A 92 -19.02 11.85 -4.52
N THR A 93 -19.82 11.94 -3.47
CA THR A 93 -20.54 13.15 -3.06
C THR A 93 -20.48 13.32 -1.54
N ASP A 94 -20.68 14.54 -1.05
CA ASP A 94 -20.84 14.83 0.38
C ASP A 94 -19.67 14.35 1.25
N ILE A 95 -18.44 14.42 0.73
CA ILE A 95 -17.21 14.11 1.47
C ILE A 95 -16.69 15.35 2.18
N VAL A 96 -16.21 15.18 3.41
CA VAL A 96 -15.44 16.18 4.15
C VAL A 96 -14.09 15.58 4.55
N GLY A 97 -12.99 16.28 4.31
CA GLY A 97 -11.64 15.85 4.65
C GLY A 97 -11.06 16.59 5.85
N VAL A 98 -10.41 15.87 6.77
CA VAL A 98 -9.63 16.39 7.89
C VAL A 98 -8.15 16.05 7.64
N PRO A 99 -7.30 17.03 7.28
CA PRO A 99 -5.92 16.76 6.86
C PRO A 99 -4.98 16.56 8.04
N THR A 100 -4.02 15.63 7.91
CA THR A 100 -2.99 15.34 8.92
C THR A 100 -1.76 16.24 8.81
N SER A 101 -1.66 17.11 7.80
CA SER A 101 -0.59 18.11 7.68
C SER A 101 -1.03 19.33 6.89
N LYS A 102 -0.28 20.43 6.99
CA LYS A 102 -0.47 21.59 6.11
C LYS A 102 -0.27 21.22 4.65
N ARG A 103 0.69 20.33 4.35
CA ARG A 103 0.92 19.81 2.99
C ARG A 103 -0.32 19.12 2.44
N THR A 104 -0.93 18.22 3.21
CA THR A 104 -2.15 17.54 2.79
C THR A 104 -3.34 18.50 2.67
N GLN A 105 -3.44 19.47 3.60
CA GLN A 105 -4.45 20.53 3.54
C GLN A 105 -4.37 21.31 2.23
N GLU A 106 -3.17 21.75 1.83
CA GLU A 106 -2.94 22.48 0.58
C GLU A 106 -3.28 21.63 -0.66
N GLN A 107 -2.84 20.37 -0.68
CA GLN A 107 -3.16 19.44 -1.78
C GLN A 107 -4.67 19.25 -1.91
N ALA A 108 -5.35 18.88 -0.82
CA ALA A 108 -6.78 18.61 -0.84
C ALA A 108 -7.61 19.85 -1.21
N ALA A 109 -7.22 21.04 -0.73
CA ALA A 109 -7.84 22.30 -1.11
C ALA A 109 -7.69 22.58 -2.61
N SER A 110 -6.51 22.32 -3.19
CA SER A 110 -6.26 22.51 -4.63
C SER A 110 -7.11 21.61 -5.54
N LEU A 111 -7.56 20.47 -5.00
CA LEU A 111 -8.43 19.51 -5.68
C LEU A 111 -9.92 19.77 -5.46
N GLY A 112 -10.27 20.78 -4.65
CA GLY A 112 -11.66 21.10 -4.33
C GLY A 112 -12.33 20.15 -3.35
N ILE A 113 -11.56 19.40 -2.55
CA ILE A 113 -12.10 18.57 -1.47
C ILE A 113 -12.57 19.49 -0.33
N PRO A 114 -13.83 19.41 0.13
CA PRO A 114 -14.27 20.17 1.31
C PRO A 114 -13.44 19.81 2.54
N LEU A 115 -12.94 20.80 3.26
CA LEU A 115 -12.05 20.58 4.40
C LEU A 115 -12.68 20.97 5.73
N SER A 116 -12.26 20.28 6.78
CA SER A 116 -12.62 20.57 8.17
C SER A 116 -11.49 20.25 9.14
N THR A 117 -11.77 20.33 10.43
CA THR A 117 -10.87 20.06 11.54
C THR A 117 -11.54 19.12 12.54
N LEU A 118 -10.76 18.52 13.44
CA LEU A 118 -11.29 17.72 14.54
C LEU A 118 -12.19 18.52 15.50
N ASP A 119 -12.01 19.85 15.60
CA ASP A 119 -12.89 20.70 16.41
C ASP A 119 -14.33 20.73 15.86
N ALA A 120 -14.49 20.66 14.54
CA ALA A 120 -15.79 20.68 13.89
C ALA A 120 -16.33 19.26 13.61
N HIS A 121 -15.45 18.30 13.35
CA HIS A 121 -15.77 16.89 13.15
C HIS A 121 -14.88 16.03 14.07
N PRO A 122 -15.27 15.83 15.35
CA PRO A 122 -14.46 15.10 16.32
C PRO A 122 -14.48 13.57 16.11
N HIS A 123 -15.36 13.08 15.24
CA HIS A 123 -15.48 11.67 14.87
C HIS A 123 -15.45 11.54 13.34
N LEU A 124 -14.61 10.63 12.85
CA LEU A 124 -14.39 10.38 11.43
C LEU A 124 -14.80 8.95 11.08
N ASP A 125 -15.35 8.73 9.90
CA ASP A 125 -15.72 7.39 9.45
C ASP A 125 -14.49 6.55 9.07
N LEU A 126 -13.48 7.20 8.50
CA LEU A 126 -12.32 6.54 7.91
C LEU A 126 -11.12 7.47 7.82
N ALA A 127 -9.96 7.05 8.34
CA ALA A 127 -8.67 7.60 7.98
C ALA A 127 -7.95 6.69 6.99
N ILE A 128 -7.30 7.28 5.99
CA ILE A 128 -6.38 6.58 5.10
C ILE A 128 -5.03 7.29 5.12
N ASP A 129 -3.98 6.56 5.48
CA ASP A 129 -2.62 7.10 5.50
C ASP A 129 -1.55 6.03 5.19
N GLY A 130 -0.33 6.45 4.90
CA GLY A 130 0.81 5.56 4.79
C GLY A 130 1.46 5.24 6.14
N ALA A 131 2.41 4.31 6.08
CA ALA A 131 3.33 4.03 7.18
C ALA A 131 4.78 3.95 6.71
N ASP A 132 5.68 4.15 7.66
CA ASP A 132 7.13 4.06 7.48
C ASP A 132 7.64 2.64 7.77
N GLU A 133 7.01 1.95 8.70
CA GLU A 133 7.17 0.52 8.97
C GLU A 133 5.81 -0.08 9.37
N VAL A 134 5.62 -1.36 9.06
CA VAL A 134 4.47 -2.17 9.49
C VAL A 134 5.02 -3.50 10.01
N ASP A 135 4.68 -3.85 11.25
CA ASP A 135 5.08 -5.11 11.86
C ASP A 135 4.01 -6.22 11.71
N PRO A 136 4.28 -7.45 12.18
CA PRO A 136 3.31 -8.55 12.14
C PRO A 136 2.00 -8.31 12.89
N ASN A 137 2.01 -7.47 13.91
CA ASN A 137 0.81 -7.12 14.66
C ASN A 137 0.05 -5.96 14.00
N LEU A 138 0.53 -5.47 12.84
CA LEU A 138 0.06 -4.26 12.16
C LEU A 138 0.24 -2.99 13.01
N ASP A 139 1.16 -3.04 13.98
CA ASP A 139 1.67 -1.84 14.61
C ASP A 139 2.62 -1.12 13.64
N LEU A 140 2.73 0.19 13.80
CA LEU A 140 3.38 1.05 12.80
C LEU A 140 4.49 1.91 13.40
N VAL A 141 5.50 2.19 12.57
CA VAL A 141 6.25 3.44 12.64
C VAL A 141 5.69 4.41 11.61
N LYS A 142 5.48 5.67 11.99
CA LYS A 142 5.04 6.77 11.12
C LYS A 142 5.88 8.04 11.31
N GLY A 143 5.50 9.18 10.72
CA GLY A 143 6.14 10.45 11.06
C GLY A 143 7.49 10.76 10.44
N ARG A 144 8.08 9.92 9.58
CA ARG A 144 9.32 10.29 8.85
C ARG A 144 9.09 11.52 7.96
N GLY A 145 7.85 11.77 7.56
CA GLY A 145 7.41 13.01 6.89
C GLY A 145 7.20 14.22 7.81
N GLY A 146 7.20 14.03 9.14
CA GLY A 146 7.12 15.11 10.14
C GLY A 146 5.73 15.52 10.62
N ALA A 147 4.69 14.72 10.31
CA ALA A 147 3.29 15.02 10.66
C ALA A 147 2.71 14.16 11.80
N LEU A 148 3.55 13.40 12.51
CA LEU A 148 3.14 12.31 13.42
C LEU A 148 2.07 12.68 14.45
N LEU A 149 2.14 13.86 15.06
CA LEU A 149 1.16 14.26 16.06
C LEU A 149 -0.24 14.39 15.45
N ARG A 150 -0.35 15.09 14.32
CA ARG A 150 -1.63 15.31 13.65
C ARG A 150 -2.15 14.04 12.99
N GLU A 151 -1.26 13.22 12.43
CA GLU A 151 -1.59 11.87 11.96
C GLU A 151 -2.27 11.08 13.08
N LYS A 152 -1.61 10.97 14.25
CA LYS A 152 -2.13 10.18 15.38
C LYS A 152 -3.46 10.69 15.89
N MET A 153 -3.63 12.01 16.03
CA MET A 153 -4.88 12.61 16.48
C MET A 153 -6.05 12.30 15.54
N VAL A 154 -5.84 12.43 14.23
CA VAL A 154 -6.89 12.20 13.21
C VAL A 154 -7.21 10.71 13.08
N GLU A 155 -6.20 9.87 13.07
CA GLU A 155 -6.35 8.42 12.94
C GLU A 155 -7.03 7.82 14.18
N ALA A 156 -6.69 8.28 15.38
CA ALA A 156 -7.35 7.86 16.62
C ALA A 156 -8.81 8.33 16.73
N ALA A 157 -9.18 9.41 16.02
CA ALA A 157 -10.55 9.92 15.96
C ALA A 157 -11.41 9.21 14.90
N SER A 158 -10.87 8.21 14.20
CA SER A 158 -11.53 7.53 13.09
C SER A 158 -12.05 6.15 13.48
N ASP A 159 -13.28 5.81 13.07
CA ASP A 159 -13.88 4.48 13.28
C ASP A 159 -13.07 3.37 12.59
N LYS A 160 -12.43 3.70 11.47
CA LYS A 160 -11.52 2.82 10.74
C LYS A 160 -10.27 3.57 10.35
N PHE A 161 -9.13 2.91 10.53
CA PHE A 161 -7.86 3.39 10.03
C PHE A 161 -7.28 2.38 9.03
N VAL A 162 -7.19 2.78 7.76
CA VAL A 162 -6.65 1.96 6.68
C VAL A 162 -5.26 2.47 6.31
N VAL A 163 -4.26 1.63 6.50
CA VAL A 163 -2.87 1.91 6.17
C VAL A 163 -2.58 1.46 4.74
N VAL A 164 -1.87 2.28 3.96
CA VAL A 164 -1.43 1.96 2.60
C VAL A 164 0.10 1.95 2.48
N VAL A 165 0.67 0.81 2.10
CA VAL A 165 2.12 0.64 1.98
C VAL A 165 2.51 -0.21 0.78
N ASP A 166 3.74 -0.03 0.30
CA ASP A 166 4.44 -1.03 -0.49
C ASP A 166 5.11 -2.07 0.43
N ASP A 167 5.41 -3.26 -0.12
CA ASP A 167 6.02 -4.37 0.60
C ASP A 167 7.35 -4.03 1.30
N SER A 168 8.08 -3.03 0.81
CA SER A 168 9.33 -2.56 1.44
C SER A 168 9.16 -2.00 2.86
N LYS A 169 7.93 -1.70 3.28
CA LYS A 169 7.63 -1.18 4.62
C LYS A 169 7.44 -2.27 5.66
N LEU A 170 7.37 -3.54 5.25
CA LEU A 170 7.18 -4.65 6.18
C LEU A 170 8.47 -4.93 6.96
N VAL A 171 8.36 -5.02 8.28
CA VAL A 171 9.45 -5.35 9.19
C VAL A 171 9.06 -6.52 10.09
N SER A 172 10.04 -7.24 10.62
CA SER A 172 9.77 -8.30 11.62
C SER A 172 9.44 -7.75 13.02
N GLY A 173 9.78 -6.49 13.27
CA GLY A 173 9.47 -5.73 14.47
C GLY A 173 9.86 -4.26 14.30
N LEU A 174 9.19 -3.36 15.01
CA LEU A 174 9.37 -1.91 14.86
C LEU A 174 10.80 -1.46 15.19
N GLY A 175 11.29 -0.46 14.45
CA GLY A 175 12.69 -0.05 14.43
C GLY A 175 13.59 -0.97 13.59
N GLY A 176 13.04 -2.07 13.05
CA GLY A 176 13.78 -3.10 12.34
C GLY A 176 14.31 -2.69 10.97
N SER A 177 13.81 -1.61 10.37
CA SER A 177 14.37 -1.10 9.10
C SER A 177 15.74 -0.44 9.26
N GLY A 178 16.13 -0.09 10.49
CA GLY A 178 17.32 0.71 10.79
C GLY A 178 17.19 2.19 10.39
N LEU A 179 16.04 2.61 9.87
CA LEU A 179 15.70 4.00 9.58
C LEU A 179 15.04 4.67 10.79
N ALA A 180 14.75 5.96 10.68
CA ALA A 180 14.28 6.78 11.79
C ALA A 180 12.94 6.30 12.37
N MET A 181 12.87 6.22 13.69
CA MET A 181 11.65 6.22 14.50
C MET A 181 11.52 7.61 15.18
N PRO A 182 10.60 8.46 14.71
CA PRO A 182 10.57 9.86 15.13
C PRO A 182 9.93 10.08 16.50
N VAL A 183 10.45 11.03 17.29
CA VAL A 183 9.83 11.52 18.52
C VAL A 183 9.71 13.04 18.45
N GLU A 184 8.49 13.58 18.50
CA GLU A 184 8.24 15.02 18.55
C GLU A 184 8.48 15.54 19.96
N VAL A 185 9.32 16.57 20.09
CA VAL A 185 9.71 17.16 21.38
C VAL A 185 9.59 18.68 21.34
N VAL A 186 9.29 19.28 22.48
CA VAL A 186 9.31 20.75 22.61
C VAL A 186 10.72 21.28 22.36
N GLN A 187 10.82 22.52 21.87
CA GLN A 187 12.12 23.13 21.55
C GLN A 187 12.99 23.41 22.79
N PHE A 188 12.35 23.72 23.92
CA PHE A 188 13.04 24.00 25.17
C PHE A 188 13.82 22.77 25.63
N CYS A 189 15.16 22.91 25.72
CA CYS A 189 16.05 21.84 26.15
C CYS A 189 15.90 20.53 25.36
N TRP A 190 15.56 20.56 24.07
CA TRP A 190 15.40 19.35 23.24
C TRP A 190 16.60 18.39 23.32
N ASN A 191 17.83 18.91 23.45
CA ASN A 191 19.05 18.09 23.54
C ASN A 191 19.09 17.23 24.82
N TYR A 192 18.44 17.68 25.90
CA TYR A 192 18.26 16.87 27.10
C TYR A 192 17.37 15.66 26.83
N ASN A 193 16.25 15.85 26.12
CA ASN A 193 15.37 14.74 25.72
C ASN A 193 16.05 13.81 24.71
N LEU A 194 16.86 14.32 23.78
CA LEU A 194 17.66 13.47 22.89
C LEU A 194 18.52 12.48 23.69
N VAL A 195 19.29 12.97 24.67
CA VAL A 195 20.16 12.11 25.50
C VAL A 195 19.34 11.09 26.29
N ARG A 196 18.20 11.49 26.87
CA ARG A 196 17.32 10.58 27.61
C ARG A 196 16.72 9.48 26.73
N LEU A 197 16.25 9.85 25.53
CA LEU A 197 15.70 8.90 24.56
C LEU A 197 16.76 7.90 24.11
N GLN A 198 18.00 8.35 23.88
CA GLN A 198 19.08 7.44 23.52
C GLN A 198 19.42 6.47 24.65
N GLU A 199 19.48 6.95 25.90
CA GLU A 199 19.78 6.12 27.07
C GLU A 199 18.69 5.07 27.33
N LEU A 200 17.42 5.43 27.08
CA LEU A 200 16.27 4.53 27.22
C LEU A 200 16.41 3.27 26.36
N PHE A 201 16.98 3.40 25.16
CA PHE A 201 17.11 2.32 24.18
C PHE A 201 18.57 1.91 23.90
N LYS A 202 19.47 2.12 24.86
CA LYS A 202 20.90 1.82 24.70
C LYS A 202 21.16 0.33 24.43
N GLU A 203 20.32 -0.56 24.95
CA GLU A 203 20.46 -2.01 24.80
C GLU A 203 20.13 -2.49 23.39
N GLU A 204 19.23 -1.76 22.70
CA GLU A 204 18.85 -1.94 21.31
C GLU A 204 19.84 -1.23 20.35
N GLY A 205 20.91 -0.65 20.91
CA GLY A 205 21.95 0.05 20.15
C GLY A 205 21.47 1.33 19.50
N CYS A 206 20.48 2.01 20.11
CA CYS A 206 19.87 3.22 19.58
C CYS A 206 20.88 4.37 19.44
N ASP A 207 20.82 5.06 18.30
CA ASP A 207 21.47 6.35 18.03
C ASP A 207 20.38 7.41 17.87
N ALA A 208 20.44 8.51 18.63
CA ALA A 208 19.42 9.55 18.60
C ALA A 208 19.96 10.81 17.94
N LYS A 209 19.22 11.39 16.99
CA LYS A 209 19.64 12.59 16.24
C LYS A 209 18.52 13.60 16.17
N LEU A 210 18.85 14.88 16.31
CA LEU A 210 17.92 15.93 15.94
C LEU A 210 17.67 15.88 14.43
N ARG A 211 16.41 15.85 14.00
CA ARG A 211 16.07 15.97 12.59
C ARG A 211 16.43 17.36 12.09
N LEU A 212 17.12 17.42 10.95
CA LEU A 212 17.45 18.66 10.27
C LEU A 212 16.62 18.81 9.00
N ASP A 213 16.32 20.05 8.62
CA ASP A 213 15.77 20.40 7.32
C ASP A 213 16.85 20.42 6.22
N ASP A 214 16.44 20.65 4.97
CA ASP A 214 17.35 20.70 3.82
C ASP A 214 18.41 21.82 3.92
N SER A 215 18.21 22.80 4.80
CA SER A 215 19.17 23.88 5.08
C SER A 215 20.15 23.54 6.21
N GLY A 216 20.03 22.37 6.83
CA GLY A 216 20.83 21.93 7.96
C GLY A 216 20.41 22.54 9.30
N LYS A 217 19.23 23.16 9.39
CA LYS A 217 18.66 23.70 10.64
C LYS A 217 17.72 22.68 11.29
N PRO A 218 17.44 22.77 12.60
CA PRO A 218 16.43 21.92 13.24
C PRO A 218 15.11 21.94 12.45
N TYR A 219 14.61 20.76 12.08
CA TYR A 219 13.31 20.61 11.45
C TYR A 219 12.21 21.06 12.40
N VAL A 220 11.26 21.86 11.92
CA VAL A 220 10.14 22.37 12.71
C VAL A 220 8.84 21.75 12.21
N THR A 221 8.12 21.06 13.10
CA THR A 221 6.82 20.44 12.77
C THR A 221 5.75 21.49 12.50
N ASP A 222 4.61 21.06 11.95
CA ASP A 222 3.43 21.92 11.80
C ASP A 222 2.94 22.51 13.13
N ASN A 223 3.31 21.89 14.26
CA ASN A 223 2.94 22.26 15.61
C ASN A 223 4.07 23.03 16.33
N SER A 224 5.08 23.50 15.59
CA SER A 224 6.20 24.30 16.09
C SER A 224 7.12 23.56 17.08
N ASN A 225 7.20 22.24 16.98
CA ASN A 225 8.11 21.42 17.78
C ASN A 225 9.31 20.95 16.96
N TYR A 226 10.27 20.29 17.62
CA TYR A 226 11.36 19.58 16.95
C TYR A 226 11.07 18.08 16.90
N ILE A 227 11.86 17.36 16.11
CA ILE A 227 11.84 15.90 16.07
C ILE A 227 13.24 15.36 16.43
N VAL A 228 13.28 14.42 17.37
CA VAL A 228 14.43 13.56 17.61
C VAL A 228 14.17 12.22 16.92
N ASP A 229 14.99 11.87 15.94
CA ASP A 229 14.95 10.59 15.24
C ASP A 229 15.79 9.56 15.98
N LEU A 230 15.16 8.43 16.33
CA LEU A 230 15.81 7.27 16.94
C LEU A 230 16.13 6.23 15.88
N TYR A 231 17.37 5.76 15.83
CA TYR A 231 17.84 4.75 14.87
C TYR A 231 18.29 3.51 15.62
N PHE A 232 17.63 2.38 15.38
CA PHE A 232 17.87 1.14 16.11
C PHE A 232 18.76 0.17 15.33
N LYS A 233 19.61 -0.59 16.03
CA LYS A 233 20.39 -1.68 15.41
C LYS A 233 19.63 -3.00 15.42
N THR A 234 18.72 -3.17 16.37
CA THR A 234 17.82 -4.31 16.50
C THR A 234 16.41 -3.80 16.74
N PRO A 235 15.36 -4.54 16.32
CA PRO A 235 13.98 -4.15 16.61
C PRO A 235 13.74 -3.86 18.10
N ILE A 236 12.81 -2.95 18.37
CA ILE A 236 12.33 -2.62 19.71
C ILE A 236 11.72 -3.88 20.33
N LYS A 237 12.20 -4.27 21.52
CA LYS A 237 11.80 -5.53 22.16
C LYS A 237 10.32 -5.57 22.56
N ASP A 238 9.84 -4.47 23.12
CA ASP A 238 8.46 -4.29 23.57
C ASP A 238 7.99 -2.90 23.15
N SER A 239 7.27 -2.83 22.02
CA SER A 239 6.76 -1.57 21.45
C SER A 239 5.78 -0.87 22.40
N GLY A 240 4.94 -1.63 23.11
CA GLY A 240 3.96 -1.12 24.05
C GLY A 240 4.60 -0.48 25.29
N ALA A 241 5.64 -1.10 25.84
CA ALA A 241 6.43 -0.50 26.91
C ALA A 241 7.20 0.74 26.41
N ALA A 242 7.87 0.63 25.26
CA ALA A 242 8.63 1.71 24.66
C ALA A 242 7.78 2.97 24.43
N GLY A 243 6.56 2.83 23.87
CA GLY A 243 5.65 3.96 23.68
C GLY A 243 5.30 4.67 24.99
N LYS A 244 4.96 3.90 26.04
CA LYS A 244 4.66 4.45 27.37
C LYS A 244 5.85 5.17 27.99
N GLU A 245 7.04 4.58 27.88
CA GLU A 245 8.27 5.15 28.44
C GLU A 245 8.68 6.43 27.71
N ILE A 246 8.57 6.48 26.38
CA ILE A 246 8.81 7.70 25.60
C ILE A 246 7.80 8.79 26.00
N ALA A 247 6.51 8.47 26.02
CA ALA A 247 5.44 9.42 26.36
C ALA A 247 5.55 9.96 27.79
N ALA A 248 6.18 9.23 28.71
CA ALA A 248 6.39 9.65 30.08
C ALA A 248 7.51 10.69 30.26
N LEU A 249 8.35 10.94 29.24
CA LEU A 249 9.44 11.91 29.34
C LEU A 249 8.91 13.35 29.21
N GLU A 250 9.25 14.22 30.17
CA GLU A 250 8.82 15.60 30.15
C GLU A 250 9.37 16.37 28.95
N GLY A 251 8.48 17.00 28.19
CA GLY A 251 8.83 17.72 26.97
C GLY A 251 8.83 16.85 25.71
N VAL A 252 8.56 15.54 25.82
CA VAL A 252 8.04 14.78 24.67
C VAL A 252 6.60 15.21 24.42
N VAL A 253 6.27 15.40 23.15
CA VAL A 253 4.92 15.77 22.70
C VAL A 253 4.20 14.52 22.20
N GLU A 254 4.85 13.75 21.33
CA GLU A 254 4.30 12.50 20.77
C GLU A 254 5.42 11.67 20.12
N HIS A 255 5.16 10.41 19.78
CA HIS A 255 6.12 9.51 19.13
C HIS A 255 5.56 8.79 17.90
N GLY A 256 6.46 8.31 17.05
CA GLY A 256 6.17 7.64 15.79
C GLY A 256 5.66 6.20 15.91
N LEU A 257 5.58 5.64 17.12
CA LEU A 257 4.94 4.33 17.37
C LEU A 257 3.41 4.49 17.41
N PHE A 258 2.70 3.85 16.48
CA PHE A 258 1.25 3.81 16.37
C PHE A 258 0.82 2.37 16.61
N LEU A 259 0.38 2.10 17.83
CA LEU A 259 0.18 0.76 18.36
C LEU A 259 -1.32 0.50 18.53
N ASP A 260 -1.80 -0.67 18.11
CA ASP A 260 -3.21 -1.06 18.20
C ASP A 260 -4.17 -0.05 17.50
N MET A 261 -3.71 0.67 16.47
CA MET A 261 -4.49 1.72 15.80
C MET A 261 -5.03 1.31 14.43
N ALA A 262 -4.24 0.60 13.63
CA ALA A 262 -4.66 0.23 12.28
C ALA A 262 -5.85 -0.73 12.36
N THR A 263 -6.83 -0.57 11.48
CA THR A 263 -7.93 -1.54 11.31
C THR A 263 -7.62 -2.48 10.15
N ALA A 264 -6.96 -1.95 9.12
CA ALA A 264 -6.51 -2.71 7.96
C ALA A 264 -5.20 -2.16 7.40
N VAL A 265 -4.41 -3.03 6.76
CA VAL A 265 -3.22 -2.65 6.00
C VAL A 265 -3.35 -3.20 4.59
N ILE A 266 -3.19 -2.31 3.61
CA ILE A 266 -3.22 -2.58 2.19
C ILE A 266 -1.77 -2.56 1.69
N ILE A 267 -1.30 -3.71 1.22
CA ILE A 267 0.09 -3.91 0.79
C ILE A 267 0.12 -4.10 -0.73
N ALA A 268 0.85 -3.24 -1.43
CA ALA A 268 1.17 -3.40 -2.84
C ALA A 268 2.55 -4.10 -2.99
N GLY A 269 2.54 -5.34 -3.48
CA GLY A 269 3.75 -6.13 -3.71
C GLY A 269 4.35 -5.93 -5.11
N GLY A 270 5.68 -5.91 -5.20
CA GLY A 270 6.41 -5.69 -6.45
C GLY A 270 6.32 -6.83 -7.48
N ASP A 271 5.89 -8.02 -7.06
CA ASP A 271 5.90 -9.27 -7.84
C ASP A 271 4.52 -9.73 -8.30
N GLY A 272 3.45 -9.07 -7.89
CA GLY A 272 2.11 -9.45 -8.27
C GLY A 272 1.70 -10.84 -7.72
N HIS A 273 2.02 -11.18 -6.48
CA HIS A 273 1.52 -12.42 -5.85
C HIS A 273 0.50 -12.15 -4.72
N ILE A 274 -0.56 -12.98 -4.68
CA ILE A 274 -1.60 -13.00 -3.62
C ILE A 274 -1.32 -14.18 -2.69
N LEU A 275 -1.38 -13.94 -1.38
CA LEU A 275 -1.83 -14.96 -0.43
C LEU A 275 -3.27 -14.62 -0.02
N PRO A 276 -4.25 -15.53 -0.19
CA PRO A 276 -5.60 -15.30 0.30
C PRO A 276 -5.68 -15.69 1.78
N GLY A 277 -6.13 -14.77 2.62
CA GLY A 277 -6.63 -15.09 3.96
C GLY A 277 -6.17 -14.16 5.06
N LYS A 278 -7.02 -14.02 6.09
CA LYS A 278 -6.70 -13.43 7.40
C LYS A 278 -5.39 -14.04 7.89
N LEU A 279 -4.32 -13.26 7.80
CA LEU A 279 -2.99 -13.73 8.09
C LEU A 279 -2.75 -13.56 9.59
N GLN A 280 -3.15 -14.55 10.38
CA GLN A 280 -2.45 -14.79 11.64
C GLN A 280 -1.04 -15.21 11.22
N LEU A 281 -0.07 -14.33 11.45
CA LEU A 281 1.34 -14.61 11.18
C LEU A 281 1.80 -15.71 12.14
N THR A 282 1.61 -16.96 11.73
CA THR A 282 2.20 -18.11 12.40
C THR A 282 3.69 -18.17 12.09
N SER A 283 4.45 -18.90 12.91
CA SER A 283 5.89 -19.13 12.72
C SER A 283 6.27 -19.68 11.34
N GLU A 284 5.34 -20.31 10.62
CA GLU A 284 5.53 -20.79 9.25
C GLU A 284 5.62 -19.65 8.21
N MET A 285 5.03 -18.49 8.51
CA MET A 285 5.05 -17.33 7.62
C MET A 285 6.33 -16.52 7.73
N VAL A 286 6.89 -16.42 8.94
CA VAL A 286 8.26 -15.92 9.15
C VAL A 286 9.27 -16.79 8.38
N LEU A 287 9.02 -18.10 8.30
CA LEU A 287 9.80 -19.05 7.50
C LEU A 287 9.60 -18.88 5.99
N ALA A 288 8.41 -18.49 5.52
CA ALA A 288 8.15 -18.18 4.10
C ALA A 288 8.83 -16.86 3.66
N PHE A 289 8.80 -15.83 4.52
CA PHE A 289 9.57 -14.59 4.31
C PHE A 289 11.08 -14.84 4.40
N ALA A 290 11.54 -15.70 5.32
CA ALA A 290 12.94 -16.14 5.38
C ALA A 290 13.35 -16.98 4.15
N HIS A 291 12.44 -17.78 3.58
CA HIS A 291 12.66 -18.50 2.32
C HIS A 291 12.82 -17.53 1.13
N LEU A 292 12.08 -16.42 1.11
CA LEU A 292 12.23 -15.37 0.09
C LEU A 292 13.60 -14.67 0.18
N ALA A 293 14.09 -14.43 1.41
CA ALA A 293 15.44 -13.90 1.64
C ALA A 293 16.55 -14.92 1.32
N LEU A 294 16.31 -16.23 1.51
CA LEU A 294 17.23 -17.33 1.17
C LEU A 294 17.30 -17.60 -0.34
N CYS A 295 16.27 -17.24 -1.12
CA CYS A 295 16.31 -17.29 -2.59
C CYS A 295 17.32 -16.31 -3.22
N CYS A 296 17.93 -15.40 -2.44
CA CYS A 296 19.10 -14.61 -2.84
C CYS A 296 20.43 -15.39 -2.82
N GLY A 297 20.40 -16.70 -2.54
CA GLY A 297 21.45 -17.65 -2.95
C GLY A 297 22.35 -18.16 -1.85
N GLU A 298 21.99 -19.30 -1.25
CA GLU A 298 22.88 -20.42 -0.93
C GLU A 298 22.05 -21.72 -0.67
N LEU A 299 22.64 -22.89 -0.94
CA LEU A 299 22.00 -24.14 -1.37
C LEU A 299 21.40 -25.09 -0.29
N LEU A 300 20.44 -25.93 -0.75
CA LEU A 300 20.10 -27.35 -0.44
C LEU A 300 18.73 -27.63 0.26
N PRO A 301 18.16 -28.87 0.20
CA PRO A 301 17.81 -29.69 -0.97
C PRO A 301 16.36 -30.28 -0.96
N ARG A 302 15.86 -30.55 -2.18
CA ARG A 302 14.90 -31.57 -2.68
C ARG A 302 13.53 -31.81 -2.01
N GLU A 303 12.54 -31.49 -2.85
CA GLU A 303 11.25 -32.16 -3.15
C GLU A 303 10.13 -32.17 -2.10
N VAL A 304 9.08 -31.38 -2.40
CA VAL A 304 7.72 -31.62 -1.93
C VAL A 304 6.78 -31.52 -3.14
N HIS A 305 6.13 -32.63 -3.49
CA HIS A 305 5.13 -32.72 -4.57
C HIS A 305 3.74 -32.34 -4.05
N TYR A 306 2.97 -31.55 -4.82
CA TYR A 306 1.53 -31.42 -4.64
C TYR A 306 0.75 -31.42 -5.96
N ASN A 307 -0.44 -32.02 -5.88
CA ASN A 307 -1.35 -32.36 -6.97
C ASN A 307 -2.15 -31.15 -7.49
N GLU A 308 -2.37 -31.17 -8.81
CA GLU A 308 -3.19 -30.22 -9.56
C GLU A 308 -4.68 -30.30 -9.20
N LEU A 309 -5.33 -29.15 -9.15
CA LEU A 309 -6.76 -28.99 -9.42
C LEU A 309 -6.92 -27.92 -10.49
N SER A 310 -7.50 -28.33 -11.61
CA SER A 310 -7.78 -27.51 -12.79
C SER A 310 -9.13 -26.80 -12.65
N SER A 311 -9.22 -25.57 -13.17
CA SER A 311 -10.42 -25.10 -13.84
C SER A 311 -10.11 -23.93 -14.77
N ASP A 312 -10.64 -24.08 -15.97
CA ASP A 312 -10.47 -23.32 -17.20
C ASP A 312 -11.41 -22.09 -17.24
N SER A 313 -10.94 -20.96 -17.76
CA SER A 313 -11.66 -20.05 -18.69
C SER A 313 -11.02 -18.65 -18.70
N GLY A 314 -10.69 -18.19 -19.90
CA GLY A 314 -9.94 -16.98 -20.15
C GLY A 314 -10.72 -15.68 -20.01
N MET A 315 -10.04 -14.70 -19.41
CA MET A 315 -10.01 -13.29 -19.81
C MET A 315 -8.77 -12.70 -19.13
N GLU A 316 -7.73 -12.33 -19.89
CA GLU A 316 -6.55 -11.65 -19.34
C GLU A 316 -6.93 -10.21 -18.95
N SER A 317 -7.51 -10.08 -17.76
CA SER A 317 -7.38 -8.88 -16.94
C SER A 317 -6.06 -9.01 -16.18
N LEU A 318 -5.20 -8.00 -16.24
CA LEU A 318 -4.09 -7.86 -15.29
C LEU A 318 -4.70 -7.79 -13.88
N THR A 319 -4.80 -8.93 -13.20
CA THR A 319 -5.30 -9.00 -11.83
C THR A 319 -4.27 -8.35 -10.93
N MET A 320 -4.67 -7.22 -10.34
CA MET A 320 -3.87 -6.40 -9.43
C MET A 320 -3.82 -7.10 -8.06
N ASN A 321 -2.62 -7.49 -7.63
CA ASN A 321 -2.42 -8.27 -6.42
C ASN A 321 -2.14 -7.34 -5.25
N VAL A 322 -3.20 -7.02 -4.51
CA VAL A 322 -3.14 -6.21 -3.28
C VAL A 322 -3.60 -7.09 -2.14
N VAL A 323 -2.73 -7.29 -1.14
CA VAL A 323 -3.08 -8.03 0.07
C VAL A 323 -3.66 -7.05 1.06
N VAL A 324 -4.88 -7.33 1.53
CA VAL A 324 -5.53 -6.58 2.60
C VAL A 324 -5.47 -7.42 3.87
N LEU A 325 -4.73 -6.94 4.86
CA LEU A 325 -4.72 -7.50 6.20
C LEU A 325 -5.72 -6.72 7.05
N THR A 326 -6.49 -7.42 7.89
CA THR A 326 -7.51 -6.81 8.76
C THR A 326 -7.42 -7.40 10.16
N PHE A 327 -7.65 -6.57 11.17
CA PHE A 327 -7.81 -7.07 12.53
C PHE A 327 -9.15 -7.80 12.71
N ALA A 328 -9.15 -8.77 13.61
CA ALA A 328 -10.36 -9.45 14.03
C ALA A 328 -10.95 -8.75 15.27
N GLY A 329 -11.73 -7.69 15.07
CA GLY A 329 -12.51 -6.99 16.11
C GLY A 329 -12.84 -5.57 15.63
N ASP A 330 -14.07 -5.04 15.66
CA ASP A 330 -15.22 -5.40 16.48
C ASP A 330 -16.49 -5.67 15.65
N SER A 331 -17.11 -6.80 15.96
CA SER A 331 -18.56 -6.92 15.94
C SER A 331 -19.04 -6.69 17.36
N HIS A 332 -19.48 -5.46 17.67
CA HIS A 332 -20.66 -5.14 18.49
C HIS A 332 -20.86 -3.63 18.62
#